data_AF-A0A381WAP4-F1
#
_entry.id   AF-A0A381WAP4-F1
#
_cell.length_a   1.000
_cell.length_b   1.000
_cell.length_c   1.000
_cell.angle_alpha   90.00
_cell.angle_beta   90.00
_cell.angle_gamma   90.00
#
_symmetry.space_group_name_H-M   'P 1'
#
loop_
_entity.id
_entity.type
_entity.pdbx_description
1 polymer ?
#
loop_
_entity_poly.entity_id
_entity_poly.type
_entity_poly.pdbx_seq_one_letter_code
_entity_poly.pdbx_strand_id
1 'polypeptide(L)'
;MDPLKPSLFKYFPLFFLTIYSASMIFLGLGDNVLQVDEGNDTFITTNLLKFGFPRHSDGINYTLLWADAHDGLFVYRPWIPYYIQAFSLSLFGQTTFAARLPFALCGVLSVIVLYRFALKFTGRQFIAFLAAFLLTSSIPALIYFRTARYVGLPILFSVLLLSCYIDIYKNKKWNPLPLTVVSITFFHTMYVEFAGMIAGVLIHFFIHHKETLPENRQRAAWAAGITGVFCIPWLVFISPIFSKVAQHLASWSTLIDLSWQGYFKRFAGFLFQVNNYIFPFILLPLLFLRQLRPFTKQVSLLLLCILTV
;
A
#
# COMPACT_ATOMS: atom_id res chain seq x y z
N MET A 1 43.05 -11.79 21.74
CA MET A 1 42.27 -11.52 20.52
C MET A 1 40.82 -11.35 20.93
N ASP A 2 40.32 -10.12 20.90
CA ASP A 2 39.00 -9.76 21.42
C ASP A 2 37.84 -10.38 20.63
N PRO A 3 36.86 -11.02 21.29
CA PRO A 3 35.64 -11.52 20.65
C PRO A 3 34.59 -10.40 20.53
N LEU A 4 34.93 -9.29 19.87
CA LEU A 4 34.04 -8.12 19.72
C LEU A 4 33.32 -8.02 18.36
N LYS A 5 33.24 -9.09 17.57
CA LYS A 5 32.62 -9.04 16.21
C LYS A 5 31.44 -9.98 15.87
N PRO A 6 30.58 -10.47 16.79
CA PRO A 6 29.29 -11.06 16.36
C PRO A 6 28.19 -10.02 16.05
N SER A 7 28.25 -8.82 16.66
CA SER A 7 27.13 -7.86 16.60
C SER A 7 27.05 -7.07 15.30
N LEU A 8 28.20 -6.68 14.73
CA LEU A 8 28.25 -5.84 13.52
C LEU A 8 27.70 -6.57 12.28
N PHE A 9 28.00 -7.86 12.12
CA PHE A 9 27.48 -8.67 11.01
C PHE A 9 25.97 -8.92 11.08
N LYS A 10 25.38 -8.88 12.29
CA LYS A 10 23.93 -9.05 12.47
C LYS A 10 23.13 -7.91 11.83
N TYR A 11 23.66 -6.69 11.87
CA TYR A 11 22.99 -5.50 11.32
C TYR A 11 23.44 -5.14 9.91
N PHE A 12 24.54 -5.72 9.43
CA PHE A 12 25.12 -5.44 8.13
C PHE A 12 24.13 -5.54 6.95
N PRO A 13 23.27 -6.57 6.81
CA PRO A 13 22.35 -6.64 5.67
C PRO A 13 21.33 -5.50 5.68
N LEU A 14 20.79 -5.15 6.84
CA LEU A 14 19.82 -4.07 6.94
C LEU A 14 20.47 -2.71 6.71
N PHE A 15 21.69 -2.52 7.20
CA PHE A 15 22.50 -1.33 6.91
C PHE A 15 22.74 -1.19 5.41
N PHE A 16 23.24 -2.24 4.76
CA PHE A 16 23.44 -2.27 3.31
C PHE A 16 22.17 -1.94 2.55
N LEU A 17 21.04 -2.61 2.87
CA LEU A 17 19.76 -2.38 2.21
C LEU A 17 19.26 -0.93 2.40
N THR A 18 19.49 -0.34 3.56
CA THR A 18 19.11 1.05 3.83
C THR A 18 19.91 2.01 2.96
N ILE A 19 21.23 1.86 2.89
CA ILE A 19 22.08 2.68 2.04
C ILE A 19 21.78 2.45 0.56
N TYR A 20 21.63 1.20 0.14
CA TYR A 20 21.33 0.85 -1.24
C TYR A 20 19.98 1.42 -1.69
N SER A 21 18.92 1.23 -0.90
CA SER A 21 17.60 1.79 -1.22
C SER A 21 17.58 3.31 -1.19
N ALA A 22 18.26 3.95 -0.24
CA ALA A 22 18.39 5.40 -0.22
C ALA A 22 19.06 5.91 -1.50
N SER A 23 20.17 5.29 -1.92
CA SER A 23 20.83 5.66 -3.19
C SER A 23 19.91 5.48 -4.40
N MET A 24 19.25 4.33 -4.54
CA MET A 24 18.38 4.05 -5.69
C MET A 24 17.16 4.96 -5.75
N ILE A 25 16.61 5.37 -4.59
CA ILE A 25 15.39 6.18 -4.53
C ILE A 25 15.70 7.68 -4.57
N PHE A 26 16.75 8.16 -3.89
CA PHE A 26 16.99 9.61 -3.74
C PHE A 26 17.86 10.23 -4.84
N LEU A 27 18.71 9.45 -5.52
CA LEU A 27 19.57 10.00 -6.58
C LEU A 27 18.72 10.63 -7.68
N GLY A 28 18.89 11.92 -7.92
CA GLY A 28 18.15 12.71 -8.91
C GLY A 28 16.64 12.82 -8.67
N LEU A 29 16.19 12.73 -7.41
CA LEU A 29 14.75 12.79 -7.06
C LEU A 29 14.10 14.13 -7.48
N GLY A 30 14.86 15.22 -7.44
CA GLY A 30 14.38 16.57 -7.79
C GLY A 30 14.65 17.00 -9.24
N ASP A 31 15.39 16.22 -10.02
CA ASP A 31 16.04 16.71 -11.26
C ASP A 31 15.08 16.92 -12.43
N ASN A 32 13.84 16.43 -12.32
CA ASN A 32 12.84 16.53 -13.37
C ASN A 32 11.56 17.19 -12.85
N VAL A 33 10.84 17.84 -13.77
CA VAL A 33 9.48 18.34 -13.54
C VAL A 33 8.54 17.21 -13.10
N LEU A 34 7.43 17.58 -12.46
CA LEU A 34 6.41 16.62 -12.07
C LEU A 34 5.73 16.05 -13.32
N GLN A 35 5.61 14.73 -13.39
CA GLN A 35 4.78 14.06 -14.39
C GLN A 35 3.32 14.48 -14.23
N VAL A 36 2.48 14.29 -15.25
CA VAL A 36 1.08 14.76 -15.27
C VAL A 36 0.32 14.36 -13.99
N ASP A 37 0.39 13.09 -13.60
CA ASP A 37 -0.30 12.62 -12.38
C ASP A 37 0.31 13.19 -11.09
N GLU A 38 1.63 13.36 -11.04
CA GLU A 38 2.31 14.00 -9.90
C GLU A 38 1.91 15.47 -9.79
N GLY A 39 1.83 16.18 -10.91
CA GLY A 39 1.39 17.56 -10.99
C GLY A 39 -0.06 17.72 -10.54
N ASN A 40 -0.94 16.82 -10.97
CA ASN A 40 -2.33 16.79 -10.51
C ASN A 40 -2.44 16.56 -9.00
N ASP A 41 -1.78 15.54 -8.45
CA ASP A 41 -1.80 15.27 -7.01
C ASP A 41 -1.17 16.44 -6.22
N THR A 42 -0.09 17.03 -6.74
CA THR A 42 0.58 18.18 -6.10
C THR A 42 -0.27 19.45 -6.17
N PHE A 43 -1.04 19.66 -7.24
CA PHE A 43 -1.98 20.77 -7.34
C PHE A 43 -3.09 20.70 -6.29
N ILE A 44 -3.59 19.49 -6.01
CA ILE A 44 -4.54 19.28 -4.91
C ILE A 44 -3.89 19.64 -3.56
N THR A 45 -2.63 19.27 -3.36
CA THR A 45 -1.86 19.61 -2.15
C THR A 45 -1.60 21.11 -2.01
N THR A 46 -1.30 21.84 -3.09
CA THR A 46 -1.13 23.30 -3.01
C THR A 46 -2.45 24.00 -2.70
N ASN A 47 -3.58 23.48 -3.19
CA ASN A 47 -4.91 23.95 -2.79
C ASN A 47 -5.20 23.67 -1.32
N LEU A 48 -4.79 22.51 -0.79
CA LEU A 48 -4.85 22.22 0.64
C LEU A 48 -4.08 23.26 1.46
N LEU A 49 -2.87 23.64 1.04
CA LEU A 49 -2.09 24.69 1.71
C LEU A 49 -2.75 26.08 1.64
N LYS A 50 -3.45 26.39 0.53
CA LYS A 50 -4.10 27.68 0.31
C LYS A 50 -5.43 27.82 1.07
N PHE A 51 -6.26 26.77 1.09
CA PHE A 51 -7.63 26.82 1.59
C PHE A 51 -7.88 26.01 2.86
N GLY A 52 -6.88 25.26 3.35
CA GLY A 52 -7.00 24.36 4.50
C GLY A 52 -7.67 23.02 4.18
N PHE A 53 -8.20 22.82 2.97
CA PHE A 53 -8.81 21.56 2.52
C PHE A 53 -8.45 21.25 1.06
N PRO A 54 -8.36 19.97 0.66
CA PRO A 54 -8.10 19.58 -0.73
C PRO A 54 -9.26 20.04 -1.63
N ARG A 55 -8.94 20.82 -2.68
CA ARG A 55 -9.94 21.35 -3.62
C ARG A 55 -9.57 21.10 -5.08
N HIS A 56 -10.59 20.94 -5.91
CA HIS A 56 -10.48 20.77 -7.36
C HIS A 56 -10.01 22.04 -8.10
N SER A 57 -10.07 23.21 -7.46
CA SER A 57 -9.71 24.50 -8.09
C SER A 57 -9.03 25.46 -7.12
N ASP A 58 -8.14 26.30 -7.67
CA ASP A 58 -7.54 27.45 -7.00
C ASP A 58 -8.25 28.79 -7.31
N GLY A 59 -9.33 28.75 -8.12
CA GLY A 59 -10.07 29.89 -8.68
C GLY A 59 -9.66 30.26 -10.11
N ILE A 60 -8.54 29.72 -10.62
CA ILE A 60 -7.99 30.00 -11.95
C ILE A 60 -7.87 28.69 -12.74
N ASN A 61 -7.24 27.69 -12.13
CA ASN A 61 -6.99 26.36 -12.65
C ASN A 61 -7.96 25.36 -12.03
N TYR A 62 -8.19 24.25 -12.74
CA TYR A 62 -9.14 23.21 -12.35
C TYR A 62 -8.56 21.83 -12.67
N THR A 63 -8.80 20.85 -11.80
CA THR A 63 -8.47 19.44 -12.05
C THR A 63 -9.64 18.53 -11.68
N LEU A 64 -9.85 17.47 -12.48
CA LEU A 64 -10.82 16.41 -12.19
C LEU A 64 -12.26 16.92 -11.91
N LEU A 65 -12.71 17.97 -12.62
CA LEU A 65 -14.06 18.55 -12.45
C LEU A 65 -15.19 17.55 -12.63
N TRP A 66 -14.99 16.53 -13.47
CA TRP A 66 -15.94 15.44 -13.66
C TRP A 66 -16.13 14.59 -12.38
N ALA A 67 -15.18 14.64 -11.44
CA ALA A 67 -15.25 13.99 -10.14
C ALA A 67 -15.68 14.96 -9.01
N ASP A 68 -16.13 16.17 -9.31
CA ASP A 68 -16.60 17.09 -8.28
C ASP A 68 -18.02 16.72 -7.85
N ALA A 69 -18.19 16.16 -6.65
CA ALA A 69 -19.50 15.82 -6.08
C ALA A 69 -19.88 16.66 -4.86
N HIS A 70 -19.01 17.55 -4.39
CA HIS A 70 -19.17 18.29 -3.14
C HIS A 70 -18.65 19.73 -3.28
N ASP A 71 -19.20 20.44 -4.26
CA ASP A 71 -18.97 21.88 -4.50
C ASP A 71 -17.48 22.30 -4.45
N GLY A 72 -16.66 21.59 -5.23
CA GLY A 72 -15.24 21.85 -5.40
C GLY A 72 -14.32 21.15 -4.39
N LEU A 73 -14.86 20.44 -3.40
CA LEU A 73 -14.07 19.64 -2.46
C LEU A 73 -13.55 18.38 -3.14
N PHE A 74 -12.23 18.17 -3.07
CA PHE A 74 -11.60 17.00 -3.66
C PHE A 74 -11.79 15.77 -2.77
N VAL A 75 -12.70 14.87 -3.14
CA VAL A 75 -12.95 13.61 -2.39
C VAL A 75 -12.66 12.35 -3.21
N TYR A 76 -12.18 12.52 -4.45
CA TYR A 76 -11.86 11.41 -5.35
C TYR A 76 -10.87 10.41 -4.73
N ARG A 77 -9.99 10.88 -3.84
CA ARG A 77 -9.11 10.04 -3.03
C ARG A 77 -9.06 10.51 -1.57
N PRO A 78 -8.78 9.59 -0.63
CA PRO A 78 -8.49 9.91 0.76
C PRO A 78 -7.32 10.89 0.94
N TRP A 79 -7.30 11.59 2.07
CA TRP A 79 -6.49 12.79 2.21
C TRP A 79 -5.09 12.64 2.80
N ILE A 80 -4.76 11.49 3.40
CA ILE A 80 -3.45 11.32 4.07
C ILE A 80 -2.26 11.63 3.15
N PRO A 81 -2.21 11.17 1.89
CA PRO A 81 -1.10 11.48 0.99
C PRO A 81 -0.90 12.98 0.78
N TYR A 82 -1.99 13.74 0.65
CA TYR A 82 -1.94 15.20 0.44
C TYR A 82 -1.49 15.93 1.70
N TYR A 83 -1.91 15.51 2.90
CA TYR A 83 -1.43 16.12 4.15
C TYR A 83 0.08 15.89 4.39
N ILE A 84 0.56 14.68 4.11
CA ILE A 84 2.00 14.37 4.26
C ILE A 84 2.82 15.16 3.23
N GLN A 85 2.33 15.27 2.00
CA GLN A 85 2.98 16.09 0.98
C GLN A 85 2.94 17.59 1.32
N ALA A 86 1.82 18.11 1.82
CA ALA A 86 1.68 19.49 2.25
C ALA A 86 2.68 19.85 3.34
N PHE A 87 2.88 18.95 4.31
CA PHE A 87 3.89 19.12 5.36
C PHE A 87 5.31 19.20 4.80
N SER A 88 5.64 18.38 3.79
CA SER A 88 6.94 18.45 3.13
C SER A 88 7.12 19.76 2.36
N LEU A 89 6.11 20.17 1.59
CA LEU A 89 6.14 21.42 0.82
C LEU A 89 6.21 22.67 1.70
N SER A 90 5.57 22.65 2.88
CA SER A 90 5.63 23.77 3.82
C SER A 90 6.98 23.91 4.50
N LEU A 91 7.69 22.79 4.75
CA LEU A 91 9.01 22.80 5.36
C LEU A 91 10.15 23.08 4.37
N PHE A 92 10.09 22.48 3.18
CA PHE A 92 11.21 22.46 2.22
C PHE A 92 10.94 23.31 0.96
N GLY A 93 9.82 24.03 0.95
CA GLY A 93 9.39 24.88 -0.17
C GLY A 93 8.70 24.11 -1.30
N GLN A 94 8.12 24.86 -2.24
CA GLN A 94 7.38 24.30 -3.38
C GLN A 94 8.33 23.82 -4.49
N THR A 95 9.05 22.73 -4.22
CA THR A 95 9.98 22.11 -5.17
C THR A 95 9.54 20.69 -5.53
N THR A 96 9.99 20.18 -6.68
CA THR A 96 9.76 18.79 -7.11
C THR A 96 10.35 17.79 -6.11
N PHE A 97 11.53 18.09 -5.56
CA PHE A 97 12.15 17.31 -4.51
C PHE A 97 11.25 17.22 -3.26
N ALA A 98 10.78 18.37 -2.75
CA ALA A 98 9.90 18.41 -1.58
C ALA A 98 8.58 17.67 -1.81
N ALA A 99 8.01 17.75 -3.03
CA ALA A 99 6.80 17.03 -3.39
C ALA A 99 6.98 15.49 -3.35
N ARG A 100 8.15 14.98 -3.73
CA ARG A 100 8.48 13.54 -3.82
C ARG A 100 9.06 12.97 -2.51
N LEU A 101 9.72 13.81 -1.72
CA LEU A 101 10.44 13.45 -0.49
C LEU A 101 9.66 12.49 0.45
N PRO A 102 8.41 12.75 0.84
CA PRO A 102 7.71 11.87 1.77
C PRO A 102 7.50 10.46 1.22
N PHE A 103 7.22 10.34 -0.08
CA PHE A 103 7.00 9.05 -0.73
C PHE A 103 8.31 8.28 -0.94
N ALA A 104 9.40 9.00 -1.23
CA ALA A 104 10.76 8.45 -1.27
C ALA A 104 11.19 7.88 0.10
N LEU A 105 10.92 8.61 1.18
CA LEU A 105 11.15 8.12 2.55
C LEU A 105 10.32 6.87 2.83
N CYS A 106 9.05 6.84 2.41
CA CYS A 106 8.20 5.65 2.54
C CYS A 106 8.74 4.45 1.76
N GLY A 107 9.40 4.67 0.62
CA GLY A 107 10.08 3.62 -0.14
C GLY A 107 11.22 2.97 0.65
N VAL A 108 12.12 3.78 1.23
CA VAL A 108 13.21 3.27 2.08
C VAL A 108 12.65 2.54 3.30
N LEU A 109 11.62 3.10 3.94
CA LEU A 109 10.94 2.46 5.07
C LEU A 109 10.29 1.12 4.67
N SER A 110 9.72 1.03 3.46
CA SER A 110 9.13 -0.22 2.94
C SER A 110 10.16 -1.33 2.87
N VAL A 111 11.38 -1.03 2.42
CA VAL A 111 12.49 -1.99 2.34
C VAL A 111 12.90 -2.47 3.74
N ILE A 112 13.04 -1.55 4.69
CA ILE A 112 13.38 -1.86 6.10
C ILE A 112 12.31 -2.73 6.73
N VAL A 113 11.03 -2.35 6.57
CA VAL A 113 9.90 -3.06 7.15
C VAL A 113 9.73 -4.43 6.50
N LEU A 114 9.91 -4.56 5.18
CA LEU A 114 9.87 -5.84 4.48
C LEU A 114 10.97 -6.78 4.95
N TYR A 115 12.20 -6.30 5.12
CA TYR A 115 13.28 -7.09 5.70
C TYR A 115 12.88 -7.62 7.09
N ARG A 116 12.38 -6.75 7.97
CA ARG A 116 11.97 -7.14 9.33
C ARG A 116 10.80 -8.12 9.32
N PHE A 117 9.81 -7.88 8.47
CA PHE A 117 8.66 -8.77 8.29
C PHE A 117 9.11 -10.14 7.79
N ALA A 118 9.87 -10.21 6.71
CA ALA A 118 10.35 -11.46 6.13
C ALA A 118 11.25 -12.24 7.11
N LEU A 119 12.08 -11.55 7.90
CA LEU A 119 12.88 -12.17 8.96
C LEU A 119 11.99 -12.76 10.06
N LYS A 120 10.99 -11.99 10.51
CA LYS A 120 9.99 -12.44 11.50
C LYS A 120 9.14 -13.61 10.97
N PHE A 121 8.86 -13.62 9.67
CA PHE A 121 7.96 -14.57 9.02
C PHE A 121 8.64 -15.90 8.70
N THR A 122 9.91 -15.87 8.33
CA THR A 122 10.67 -17.05 7.85
C THR A 122 11.76 -17.51 8.82
N GLY A 123 12.20 -16.65 9.75
CA GLY A 123 13.36 -16.89 10.61
C GLY A 123 14.70 -16.89 9.86
N ARG A 124 14.73 -16.59 8.55
CA ARG A 124 15.91 -16.73 7.71
C ARG A 124 16.39 -15.38 7.18
N GLN A 125 17.57 -14.97 7.64
CA GLN A 125 18.19 -13.69 7.27
C GLN A 125 18.42 -13.55 5.76
N PHE A 126 18.82 -14.62 5.07
CA PHE A 126 19.03 -14.61 3.63
C PHE A 126 17.73 -14.36 2.86
N ILE A 127 16.62 -14.99 3.26
CA ILE A 127 15.31 -14.77 2.62
C ILE A 127 14.84 -13.33 2.86
N ALA A 128 15.01 -12.83 4.08
CA ALA A 128 14.68 -11.45 4.41
C ALA A 128 15.49 -10.44 3.59
N PHE A 129 16.79 -10.68 3.45
CA PHE A 129 17.67 -9.87 2.60
C PHE A 129 17.22 -9.92 1.14
N LEU A 130 17.01 -11.11 0.59
CA LEU A 130 16.64 -11.28 -0.81
C LEU A 130 15.28 -10.63 -1.12
N ALA A 131 14.28 -10.80 -0.25
CA ALA A 131 12.97 -10.17 -0.43
C ALA A 131 13.07 -8.63 -0.46
N ALA A 132 13.79 -8.04 0.49
CA ALA A 132 13.98 -6.60 0.56
C ALA A 132 14.85 -6.08 -0.61
N PHE A 133 15.90 -6.81 -0.98
CA PHE A 133 16.77 -6.50 -2.11
C PHE A 133 16.01 -6.52 -3.44
N LEU A 134 15.14 -7.51 -3.65
CA LEU A 134 14.29 -7.61 -4.84
C LEU A 134 13.29 -6.45 -4.91
N LEU A 135 12.69 -6.03 -3.79
CA LEU A 135 11.80 -4.86 -3.76
C LEU A 135 12.54 -3.59 -4.20
N THR A 136 13.71 -3.32 -3.61
CA THR A 136 14.47 -2.09 -3.93
C THR A 136 15.20 -2.14 -5.28
N SER A 137 15.35 -3.33 -5.88
CA SER A 137 15.90 -3.50 -7.23
C SER A 137 14.80 -3.62 -8.31
N SER A 138 13.54 -3.62 -7.91
CA SER A 138 12.40 -3.70 -8.82
C SER A 138 12.14 -2.34 -9.47
N ILE A 139 12.27 -2.27 -10.80
CA ILE A 139 12.05 -1.04 -11.56
C ILE A 139 10.65 -0.46 -11.30
N PRO A 140 9.55 -1.24 -11.38
CA PRO A 140 8.21 -0.71 -11.04
C PRO A 140 8.13 -0.12 -9.62
N ALA A 141 8.71 -0.80 -8.62
CA ALA A 141 8.69 -0.30 -7.25
C ALA A 141 9.48 1.00 -7.10
N LEU A 142 10.67 1.07 -7.72
CA LEU A 142 11.50 2.28 -7.74
C LEU A 142 10.76 3.46 -8.37
N ILE A 143 10.05 3.25 -9.48
CA ILE A 143 9.24 4.30 -10.11
C ILE A 143 8.21 4.81 -9.12
N TYR A 144 7.45 3.93 -8.46
CA TYR A 144 6.42 4.37 -7.51
C TYR A 144 6.99 5.12 -6.30
N PHE A 145 8.10 4.65 -5.73
CA PHE A 145 8.75 5.34 -4.61
C PHE A 145 9.33 6.70 -4.98
N ARG A 146 9.62 6.93 -6.25
CA ARG A 146 10.22 8.17 -6.75
C ARG A 146 9.20 9.20 -7.25
N THR A 147 7.91 8.87 -7.22
CA THR A 147 6.84 9.78 -7.65
C THR A 147 6.20 10.51 -6.47
N ALA A 148 5.72 11.73 -6.71
CA ALA A 148 4.97 12.58 -5.80
C ALA A 148 3.52 12.09 -5.64
N ARG A 149 3.34 10.78 -5.48
CA ARG A 149 2.04 10.09 -5.50
C ARG A 149 1.91 9.15 -4.32
N TYR A 150 0.66 8.88 -3.97
CA TYR A 150 0.31 7.99 -2.87
C TYR A 150 0.88 6.57 -3.00
N VAL A 151 1.22 6.08 -4.19
CA VAL A 151 1.45 4.65 -4.49
C VAL A 151 2.54 3.98 -3.62
N GLY A 152 3.55 4.73 -3.18
CA GLY A 152 4.56 4.20 -2.26
C GLY A 152 4.03 3.86 -0.86
N LEU A 153 3.00 4.56 -0.40
CA LEU A 153 2.42 4.39 0.94
C LEU A 153 1.67 3.04 1.10
N PRO A 154 0.80 2.61 0.16
CA PRO A 154 0.19 1.28 0.20
C PRO A 154 1.19 0.13 0.29
N ILE A 155 2.35 0.22 -0.38
CA ILE A 155 3.39 -0.81 -0.30
C ILE A 155 3.89 -0.93 1.15
N LEU A 156 4.20 0.21 1.78
CA LEU A 156 4.62 0.25 3.19
C LEU A 156 3.52 -0.32 4.11
N PHE A 157 2.29 0.17 3.97
CA PHE A 157 1.19 -0.22 4.83
C PHE A 157 0.77 -1.67 4.68
N SER A 158 0.85 -2.23 3.47
CA SER A 158 0.59 -3.66 3.23
C SER A 158 1.51 -4.54 4.08
N VAL A 159 2.82 -4.25 4.07
CA VAL A 159 3.80 -5.02 4.84
C VAL A 159 3.64 -4.77 6.34
N LEU A 160 3.37 -3.53 6.77
CA LEU A 160 3.11 -3.21 8.18
C LEU A 160 1.87 -3.94 8.70
N LEU A 161 0.79 -3.98 7.91
CA LEU A 161 -0.46 -4.64 8.24
C LEU A 161 -0.23 -6.14 8.43
N LEU A 162 0.44 -6.80 7.47
CA LEU A 162 0.80 -8.20 7.59
C LEU A 162 1.70 -8.47 8.80
N SER A 163 2.68 -7.60 9.04
CA SER A 163 3.58 -7.73 10.20
C SER A 163 2.84 -7.63 11.53
N CYS A 164 1.84 -6.75 11.65
CA CYS A 164 0.99 -6.65 12.84
C CYS A 164 0.05 -7.85 12.98
N TYR A 165 -0.50 -8.31 11.85
CA TYR A 165 -1.46 -9.40 11.78
C TYR A 165 -0.87 -10.73 12.26
N ILE A 166 0.30 -11.14 11.77
CA ILE A 166 0.85 -12.47 12.05
C ILE A 166 1.08 -12.76 13.55
N ASP A 167 1.19 -11.72 14.39
CA ASP A 167 1.35 -11.87 15.84
C ASP A 167 0.08 -12.38 16.55
N ILE A 168 -1.08 -12.33 15.89
CA ILE A 168 -2.35 -12.83 16.45
C ILE A 168 -2.31 -14.34 16.74
N TYR A 169 -1.49 -15.08 15.99
CA TYR A 169 -1.31 -16.52 16.10
C TYR A 169 -0.24 -16.93 17.11
N LYS A 170 0.42 -15.99 17.78
CA LYS A 170 1.35 -16.33 18.85
C LYS A 170 0.56 -16.77 20.09
N ASN A 171 1.13 -17.69 20.86
CA ASN A 171 0.58 -18.17 22.14
C ASN A 171 0.74 -17.12 23.26
N LYS A 172 0.31 -15.89 23.00
CA LYS A 172 0.30 -14.79 23.94
C LYS A 172 -0.80 -13.80 23.60
N LYS A 173 -1.13 -12.99 24.59
CA LYS A 173 -2.05 -11.87 24.52
C LYS A 173 -1.63 -10.90 23.40
N TRP A 174 -2.44 -10.77 22.34
CA TRP A 174 -2.15 -9.92 21.17
C TRP A 174 -2.60 -8.48 21.38
N ASN A 175 -1.80 -7.50 20.94
CA ASN A 175 -2.15 -6.08 20.99
C ASN A 175 -2.77 -5.64 19.64
N PRO A 176 -4.07 -5.29 19.59
CA PRO A 176 -4.74 -4.89 18.35
C PRO A 176 -4.41 -3.47 17.88
N LEU A 177 -3.84 -2.63 18.75
CA LEU A 177 -3.65 -1.20 18.47
C LEU A 177 -2.81 -0.94 17.21
N PRO A 178 -1.62 -1.56 17.02
CA PRO A 178 -0.82 -1.32 15.82
C PRO A 178 -1.54 -1.70 14.53
N LEU A 179 -2.24 -2.84 14.52
CA LEU A 179 -3.03 -3.25 13.36
C LEU A 179 -4.13 -2.22 13.07
N THR A 180 -4.86 -1.78 14.09
CA THR A 180 -5.97 -0.82 13.95
C THR A 180 -5.48 0.52 13.37
N VAL A 181 -4.38 1.07 13.90
CA VAL A 181 -3.81 2.33 13.42
C VAL A 181 -3.30 2.20 11.97
N VAL A 182 -2.61 1.10 11.65
CA VAL A 182 -2.15 0.84 10.28
C VAL A 182 -3.35 0.68 9.34
N SER A 183 -4.38 -0.06 9.73
CA SER A 183 -5.59 -0.27 8.92
C SER A 183 -6.32 1.03 8.62
N ILE A 184 -6.53 1.89 9.62
CA ILE A 184 -7.18 3.20 9.43
C ILE A 184 -6.34 4.07 8.49
N THR A 185 -5.04 4.18 8.75
CA THR A 185 -4.11 4.99 7.93
C THR A 185 -4.03 4.47 6.49
N PHE A 186 -4.02 3.14 6.30
CA PHE A 186 -3.96 2.52 4.99
C PHE A 186 -5.26 2.78 4.20
N PHE A 187 -6.42 2.61 4.83
CA PHE A 187 -7.69 2.97 4.21
C PHE A 187 -7.71 4.44 3.76
N HIS A 188 -7.29 5.35 4.65
CA HIS A 188 -7.22 6.79 4.39
C HIS A 188 -6.04 7.22 3.52
N THR A 189 -5.29 6.25 2.99
CA THR A 189 -4.30 6.41 1.92
C THR A 189 -4.88 5.93 0.59
N MET A 190 -5.33 4.67 0.55
CA MET A 190 -5.94 4.03 -0.61
C MET A 190 -6.93 2.95 -0.18
N TYR A 191 -8.21 3.30 -0.15
CA TYR A 191 -9.27 2.40 0.30
C TYR A 191 -9.43 1.14 -0.58
N VAL A 192 -9.11 1.22 -1.88
CA VAL A 192 -9.21 0.10 -2.82
C VAL A 192 -8.19 -0.99 -2.48
N GLU A 193 -6.91 -0.62 -2.37
CA GLU A 193 -5.84 -1.57 -2.02
C GLU A 193 -6.02 -2.10 -0.59
N PHE A 194 -6.47 -1.25 0.33
CA PHE A 194 -6.85 -1.67 1.68
C PHE A 194 -7.95 -2.75 1.66
N ALA A 195 -8.99 -2.57 0.84
CA ALA A 195 -10.10 -3.52 0.75
C ALA A 195 -9.62 -4.90 0.26
N GLY A 196 -8.76 -4.94 -0.76
CA GLY A 196 -8.13 -6.16 -1.24
C GLY A 196 -7.29 -6.83 -0.14
N MET A 197 -6.35 -6.08 0.45
CA MET A 197 -5.47 -6.60 1.50
C MET A 197 -6.24 -7.14 2.72
N ILE A 198 -7.26 -6.42 3.18
CA ILE A 198 -8.09 -6.88 4.30
C ILE A 198 -8.93 -8.10 3.92
N ALA A 199 -9.45 -8.20 2.70
CA ALA A 199 -10.17 -9.39 2.24
C ALA A 199 -9.28 -10.64 2.32
N GLY A 200 -8.05 -10.57 1.81
CA GLY A 200 -7.08 -11.67 1.92
C GLY A 200 -6.76 -12.05 3.36
N VAL A 201 -6.54 -11.05 4.22
CA VAL A 201 -6.26 -11.24 5.67
C VAL A 201 -7.45 -11.86 6.40
N LEU A 202 -8.68 -11.44 6.09
CA LEU A 202 -9.90 -11.98 6.68
C LEU A 202 -10.13 -13.43 6.24
N ILE A 203 -9.98 -13.74 4.95
CA ILE A 203 -10.10 -15.12 4.45
C ILE A 203 -9.08 -16.01 5.17
N HIS A 204 -7.82 -15.59 5.24
CA HIS A 204 -6.79 -16.33 5.96
C HIS A 204 -7.14 -16.48 7.46
N PHE A 205 -7.64 -15.42 8.09
CA PHE A 205 -8.05 -15.44 9.49
C PHE A 205 -9.15 -16.46 9.76
N PHE A 206 -10.19 -16.50 8.91
CA PHE A 206 -11.31 -17.43 9.07
C PHE A 206 -10.92 -18.88 8.80
N ILE A 207 -10.05 -19.15 7.81
CA ILE A 207 -9.50 -20.50 7.57
C ILE A 207 -8.73 -21.00 8.80
N HIS A 208 -7.88 -20.16 9.37
CA HIS A 208 -7.02 -20.50 10.51
C HIS A 208 -7.60 -20.06 11.87
N HIS A 209 -8.90 -19.81 11.94
CA HIS A 209 -9.54 -19.21 13.11
C HIS A 209 -9.29 -20.02 14.39
N LYS A 210 -9.35 -21.35 14.29
CA LYS A 210 -9.15 -22.28 15.42
C LYS A 210 -7.76 -22.21 16.04
N GLU A 211 -6.76 -21.72 15.31
CA GLU A 211 -5.36 -21.62 15.75
C GLU A 211 -5.08 -20.33 16.55
N THR A 212 -6.07 -19.45 16.69
CA THR A 212 -5.94 -18.23 17.50
C THR A 212 -6.57 -18.42 18.88
N LEU A 213 -6.00 -17.76 19.89
CA LEU A 213 -6.59 -17.71 21.24
C LEU A 213 -7.97 -17.02 21.20
N PRO A 214 -8.97 -17.49 21.97
CA PRO A 214 -10.30 -16.87 22.04
C PRO A 214 -10.25 -15.35 22.32
N GLU A 215 -9.39 -14.92 23.24
CA GLU A 215 -9.18 -13.50 23.54
C GLU A 215 -8.65 -12.71 22.33
N ASN A 216 -7.76 -13.31 21.53
CA ASN A 216 -7.18 -12.65 20.36
C ASN A 216 -8.24 -12.48 19.25
N ARG A 217 -9.20 -13.42 19.14
CA ARG A 217 -10.35 -13.31 18.22
C ARG A 217 -11.27 -12.16 18.60
N GLN A 218 -11.57 -12.04 19.89
CA GLN A 218 -12.38 -10.92 20.40
C GLN A 218 -11.69 -9.59 20.10
N ARG A 219 -10.36 -9.51 20.25
CA ARG A 219 -9.58 -8.30 19.92
C ARG A 219 -9.49 -8.02 18.43
N ALA A 220 -9.46 -9.04 17.59
CA ALA A 220 -9.57 -8.85 16.15
C ALA A 220 -10.93 -8.23 15.80
N ALA A 221 -12.02 -8.67 16.43
CA ALA A 221 -13.34 -8.07 16.28
C ALA A 221 -13.35 -6.60 16.75
N TRP A 222 -12.72 -6.29 17.90
CA TRP A 222 -12.57 -4.90 18.36
C TRP A 222 -11.78 -4.03 17.36
N ALA A 223 -10.64 -4.54 16.86
CA ALA A 223 -9.84 -3.84 15.86
C ALA A 223 -10.65 -3.57 14.57
N ALA A 224 -11.41 -4.56 14.11
CA ALA A 224 -12.28 -4.44 12.94
C ALA A 224 -13.40 -3.42 13.18
N GLY A 225 -14.06 -3.46 14.34
CA GLY A 225 -15.10 -2.52 14.72
C GLY A 225 -14.60 -1.08 14.76
N ILE A 226 -13.47 -0.83 15.44
CA ILE A 226 -12.86 0.50 15.50
C ILE A 226 -12.44 0.96 14.10
N THR A 227 -11.77 0.11 13.31
CA THR A 227 -11.42 0.45 11.93
C THR A 227 -12.66 0.82 11.12
N GLY A 228 -13.75 0.06 11.24
CA GLY A 228 -15.03 0.35 10.61
C GLY A 228 -15.59 1.73 10.96
N VAL A 229 -15.56 2.11 12.25
CA VAL A 229 -16.02 3.43 12.71
C VAL A 229 -15.26 4.57 12.02
N PHE A 230 -13.96 4.43 11.80
CA PHE A 230 -13.14 5.47 11.17
C PHE A 230 -13.14 5.43 9.64
N CYS A 231 -13.55 4.33 9.01
CA CYS A 231 -13.52 4.16 7.56
C CYS A 231 -14.90 4.29 6.89
N ILE A 232 -15.96 3.81 7.55
CA ILE A 232 -17.34 3.83 7.00
C ILE A 232 -17.83 5.26 6.67
N PRO A 233 -17.62 6.29 7.51
CA PRO A 233 -18.05 7.65 7.16
C PRO A 233 -17.46 8.14 5.84
N TRP A 234 -16.19 7.83 5.58
CA TRP A 234 -15.54 8.18 4.31
C TRP A 234 -16.14 7.41 3.12
N LEU A 235 -16.48 6.12 3.29
CA LEU A 235 -17.13 5.33 2.24
C LEU A 235 -18.50 5.90 1.85
N VAL A 236 -19.28 6.36 2.83
CA VAL A 236 -20.54 7.06 2.57
C VAL A 236 -20.26 8.37 1.83
N PHE A 237 -19.26 9.12 2.27
CA PHE A 237 -18.93 10.43 1.71
C PHE A 237 -18.41 10.39 0.26
N ILE A 238 -17.61 9.36 -0.09
CA ILE A 238 -17.08 9.18 -1.44
C ILE A 238 -18.07 8.49 -2.40
N SER A 239 -19.12 7.83 -1.89
CA SER A 239 -20.06 7.05 -2.71
C SER A 239 -20.61 7.77 -3.96
N PRO A 240 -20.97 9.07 -3.92
CA PRO A 240 -21.44 9.80 -5.10
C PRO A 240 -20.42 9.89 -6.25
N ILE A 241 -19.12 9.74 -5.94
CA ILE A 241 -18.04 9.80 -6.91
C ILE A 241 -18.02 8.57 -7.82
N PHE A 242 -18.39 7.40 -7.31
CA PHE A 242 -18.26 6.15 -8.05
C PHE A 242 -19.11 6.14 -9.33
N SER A 243 -20.33 6.68 -9.27
CA SER A 243 -21.18 6.81 -10.45
C SER A 243 -20.60 7.80 -11.46
N LYS A 244 -20.07 8.94 -11.00
CA LYS A 244 -19.42 9.94 -11.86
C LYS A 244 -18.20 9.39 -12.58
N VAL A 245 -17.33 8.68 -11.86
CA VAL A 245 -16.15 8.00 -12.44
C VAL A 245 -16.59 7.00 -13.50
N ALA A 246 -17.58 6.15 -13.20
CA ALA A 246 -18.05 5.14 -14.14
C ALA A 246 -18.63 5.76 -15.42
N GLN A 247 -19.43 6.82 -15.29
CA GLN A 247 -20.00 7.57 -16.41
C GLN A 247 -18.91 8.24 -17.26
N HIS A 248 -17.94 8.89 -16.60
CA HIS A 248 -16.83 9.54 -17.28
C HIS A 248 -15.96 8.54 -18.05
N LEU A 249 -15.60 7.41 -17.43
CA LEU A 249 -14.82 6.38 -18.13
C LEU A 249 -15.61 5.83 -19.32
N ALA A 250 -16.90 5.54 -19.15
CA ALA A 250 -17.74 5.05 -20.24
C ALA A 250 -17.87 6.03 -21.42
N SER A 251 -17.71 7.35 -21.18
CA SER A 251 -17.73 8.34 -22.26
C SER A 251 -16.43 8.38 -23.07
N TRP A 252 -15.33 7.79 -22.58
CA TRP A 252 -14.04 7.80 -23.29
C TRP A 252 -13.93 6.72 -24.36
N SER A 253 -14.69 5.62 -24.22
CA SER A 253 -14.63 4.52 -25.16
C SER A 253 -15.93 3.74 -25.21
N THR A 254 -16.43 3.53 -26.43
CA THR A 254 -17.54 2.63 -26.70
C THR A 254 -17.21 1.16 -26.45
N LEU A 255 -15.93 0.83 -26.24
CA LEU A 255 -15.47 -0.52 -25.90
C LEU A 255 -15.73 -0.90 -24.43
N ILE A 256 -16.10 0.06 -23.59
CA ILE A 256 -16.39 -0.18 -22.17
C ILE A 256 -17.78 -0.79 -22.05
N ASP A 257 -17.81 -2.12 -22.01
CA ASP A 257 -19.03 -2.90 -21.79
C ASP A 257 -19.49 -2.73 -20.32
N LEU A 258 -20.59 -2.02 -20.11
CA LEU A 258 -21.21 -1.79 -18.79
C LEU A 258 -22.24 -2.88 -18.43
N SER A 259 -22.50 -3.83 -19.31
CA SER A 259 -23.42 -4.94 -19.02
C SER A 259 -22.82 -5.89 -17.97
N TRP A 260 -23.65 -6.82 -17.49
CA TRP A 260 -23.19 -7.92 -16.64
C TRP A 260 -22.03 -8.72 -17.26
N GLN A 261 -22.05 -8.92 -18.59
CA GLN A 261 -20.98 -9.63 -19.30
C GLN A 261 -19.67 -8.83 -19.31
N GLY A 262 -19.76 -7.50 -19.31
CA GLY A 262 -18.62 -6.60 -19.21
C GLY A 262 -17.79 -6.83 -17.94
N TYR A 263 -18.43 -7.10 -16.80
CA TYR A 263 -17.74 -7.44 -15.56
C TYR A 263 -16.90 -8.72 -15.70
N PHE A 264 -17.49 -9.77 -16.29
CA PHE A 264 -16.76 -11.03 -16.52
C PHE A 264 -15.58 -10.82 -17.48
N LYS A 265 -15.75 -10.05 -18.57
CA LYS A 265 -14.67 -9.72 -19.51
C LYS A 265 -13.53 -8.98 -18.82
N ARG A 266 -13.83 -8.00 -17.97
CA ARG A 266 -12.81 -7.25 -17.19
C ARG A 266 -12.09 -8.16 -16.20
N PHE A 267 -12.82 -9.04 -15.51
CA PHE A 267 -12.22 -10.01 -14.60
C PHE A 267 -11.30 -10.99 -15.33
N ALA A 268 -11.73 -11.55 -16.46
CA ALA A 268 -10.90 -12.42 -17.29
C ALA A 268 -9.67 -11.67 -17.85
N GLY A 269 -9.84 -10.41 -18.27
CA GLY A 269 -8.76 -9.53 -18.70
C GLY A 269 -7.75 -9.24 -17.58
N PHE A 270 -8.23 -9.05 -16.35
CA PHE A 270 -7.37 -8.92 -15.18
C PHE A 270 -6.56 -10.19 -14.92
N LEU A 271 -7.20 -11.37 -14.92
CA LEU A 271 -6.49 -12.65 -14.78
C LEU A 271 -5.45 -12.85 -15.89
N PHE A 272 -5.76 -12.46 -17.11
CA PHE A 272 -4.80 -12.48 -18.22
C PHE A 272 -3.60 -11.56 -17.94
N GLN A 273 -3.82 -10.34 -17.45
CA GLN A 273 -2.72 -9.43 -17.10
C GLN A 273 -1.88 -9.97 -15.94
N VAL A 274 -2.50 -10.51 -14.89
CA VAL A 274 -1.79 -11.14 -13.76
C VAL A 274 -0.88 -12.26 -14.26
N ASN A 275 -1.41 -13.16 -15.10
CA ASN A 275 -0.64 -14.28 -15.64
C ASN A 275 0.55 -13.84 -16.51
N ASN A 276 0.40 -12.78 -17.31
CA ASN A 276 1.43 -12.35 -18.26
C ASN A 276 2.46 -11.40 -17.63
N TYR A 277 2.07 -10.58 -16.67
CA TYR A 277 2.91 -9.47 -16.19
C TYR A 277 3.28 -9.56 -14.70
N ILE A 278 2.59 -10.36 -13.88
CA ILE A 278 2.80 -10.41 -12.43
C ILE A 278 3.27 -11.79 -11.98
N PHE A 279 2.43 -12.82 -12.15
CA PHE A 279 2.71 -14.18 -11.70
C PHE A 279 2.17 -15.21 -12.69
N PRO A 280 3.05 -15.94 -13.40
CA PRO A 280 2.62 -16.98 -14.33
C PRO A 280 1.87 -18.10 -13.61
N PHE A 281 0.62 -18.34 -13.96
CA PHE A 281 -0.23 -19.33 -13.30
C PHE A 281 0.27 -20.77 -13.47
N ILE A 282 1.09 -21.02 -14.48
CA ILE A 282 1.80 -22.31 -14.65
C ILE A 282 2.71 -22.65 -13.45
N LEU A 283 3.10 -21.65 -12.65
CA LEU A 283 3.91 -21.85 -11.44
C LEU A 283 3.06 -22.13 -10.19
N LEU A 284 1.72 -22.01 -10.24
CA LEU A 284 0.83 -22.33 -9.11
C LEU A 284 1.05 -23.73 -8.52
N PRO A 285 1.26 -24.81 -9.33
CA PRO A 285 1.52 -26.14 -8.78
C PRO A 285 2.76 -26.20 -7.88
N LEU A 286 3.77 -25.35 -8.11
CA LEU A 286 4.98 -25.31 -7.30
C LEU A 286 4.71 -24.94 -5.84
N LEU A 287 3.63 -24.21 -5.58
CA LEU A 287 3.21 -23.80 -4.24
C LEU A 287 2.72 -24.98 -3.38
N PHE A 288 2.41 -26.12 -4.01
CA PHE A 288 1.97 -27.35 -3.34
C PHE A 288 3.10 -28.37 -3.13
N LEU A 289 4.34 -28.03 -3.48
CA LEU A 289 5.50 -28.89 -3.26
C LEU A 289 5.70 -29.24 -1.78
N ARG A 290 6.12 -30.47 -1.49
CA ARG A 290 6.31 -30.97 -0.12
C ARG A 290 7.28 -30.10 0.69
N GLN A 291 8.29 -29.53 0.03
CA GLN A 291 9.29 -28.65 0.63
C GLN A 291 8.70 -27.33 1.17
N LEU A 292 7.54 -26.91 0.65
CA LEU A 292 6.83 -25.70 1.08
C LEU A 292 5.77 -25.98 2.15
N ARG A 293 5.48 -27.25 2.46
CA ARG A 293 4.52 -27.64 3.50
C ARG A 293 4.76 -27.00 4.87
N PRO A 294 6.00 -26.86 5.36
CA PRO A 294 6.26 -26.18 6.64
C PRO A 294 5.85 -24.71 6.63
N PHE A 295 5.72 -24.11 5.45
CA PHE A 295 5.32 -22.72 5.24
C PHE A 295 3.91 -22.59 4.68
N THR A 296 3.08 -23.64 4.66
CA THR A 296 1.76 -23.58 3.97
C THR A 296 0.87 -22.46 4.49
N LYS A 297 0.86 -22.21 5.80
CA LYS A 297 0.10 -21.10 6.40
C LYS A 297 0.65 -19.73 6.00
N GLN A 298 1.97 -19.62 6.00
CA GLN A 298 2.68 -18.41 5.58
C GLN A 298 2.43 -18.12 4.09
N VAL A 299 2.57 -19.14 3.25
CA VAL A 299 2.37 -19.06 1.80
C VAL A 299 0.91 -18.77 1.50
N SER A 300 -0.06 -19.40 2.19
CA SER A 300 -1.49 -19.14 1.98
C SER A 300 -1.85 -17.69 2.32
N LEU A 301 -1.31 -17.10 3.38
CA LEU A 301 -1.53 -15.68 3.70
C LEU A 301 -1.11 -14.78 2.54
N LEU A 302 0.12 -14.94 2.05
CA LEU A 302 0.64 -14.09 0.99
C LEU A 302 -0.13 -14.28 -0.32
N LEU A 303 -0.49 -15.52 -0.67
CA LEU A 303 -1.28 -15.81 -1.87
C LEU A 303 -2.68 -15.22 -1.79
N LEU A 304 -3.37 -15.37 -0.66
CA LEU A 304 -4.70 -14.81 -0.46
C LEU A 304 -4.68 -13.29 -0.59
N CYS A 305 -3.65 -12.61 -0.07
CA CYS A 305 -3.50 -11.17 -0.21
C CYS A 305 -3.20 -10.77 -1.67
N ILE A 306 -2.32 -11.48 -2.38
CA ILE A 306 -2.00 -11.20 -3.79
C ILE A 306 -3.22 -11.40 -4.69
N LEU A 307 -4.08 -12.39 -4.41
CA LEU A 307 -5.26 -12.69 -5.22
C LEU A 307 -6.43 -11.72 -4.99
N THR A 308 -6.40 -10.96 -3.90
CA THR A 308 -7.51 -10.08 -3.50
C THR A 308 -7.23 -8.60 -3.77
N VAL A 309 -5.97 -8.22 -4.02
CA VAL A 309 -5.52 -6.88 -4.43
C VAL A 309 -5.43 -6.80 -5.95
#